data_AF-A0A376MLT0-F1
#
_entry.id   AF-A0A376MLT0-F1
#
_cell.length_a   1.000
_cell.length_b   1.000
_cell.length_c   1.000
_cell.angle_alpha   90.00
_cell.angle_beta   90.00
_cell.angle_gamma   90.00
#
_symmetry.space_group_name_H-M   'P 1'
#
loop_
_entity.id
_entity.type
_entity.pdbx_description
1 polymer ?
#
loop_
_entity_poly.entity_id
_entity_poly.type
_entity_poly.pdbx_seq_one_letter_code
_entity_poly.pdbx_strand_id
1 'polypeptide(L)'
;MGVINGAEQDVAEVAKKVAKEKYGLDVELVGFSGSLLPNDATNHGELDANVFQHRPFLEQDNQAHGYKLVAVGNTFVFPMAGYSKKIKTVAQIKEGATVAIPNDPTNLGRALLLLQKEKLITLKEGKGLLPTRWI
;
A
#
# COMPACT_ATOMS: atom_id res chain seq x y z
N MET A 1 -3.49 17.56 -3.37
CA MET A 1 -3.19 16.32 -2.62
C MET A 1 -3.48 15.10 -3.48
N GLY A 2 -2.46 14.25 -3.72
CA GLY A 2 -2.62 13.02 -4.50
C GLY A 2 -3.29 11.89 -3.73
N VAL A 3 -4.29 11.24 -4.34
CA VAL A 3 -5.07 10.14 -3.75
C VAL A 3 -5.30 9.02 -4.77
N ILE A 4 -5.46 7.78 -4.32
CA ILE A 4 -5.85 6.67 -5.21
C ILE A 4 -7.36 6.68 -5.38
N ASN A 5 -7.82 6.54 -6.62
CA ASN A 5 -9.25 6.47 -6.94
C ASN A 5 -9.87 5.21 -6.31
N GLY A 6 -11.02 5.37 -5.65
CA GLY A 6 -11.72 4.30 -4.95
C GLY A 6 -12.00 4.65 -3.49
N ALA A 7 -11.91 3.66 -2.61
CA ALA A 7 -12.25 3.82 -1.19
C ALA A 7 -11.36 4.87 -0.50
N GLU A 8 -10.10 4.99 -0.89
CA GLU A 8 -9.17 6.00 -0.41
C GLU A 8 -9.63 7.42 -0.78
N GLN A 9 -10.15 7.61 -1.99
CA GLN A 9 -10.70 8.89 -2.44
C GLN A 9 -11.96 9.26 -1.65
N ASP A 10 -12.85 8.31 -1.35
CA ASP A 10 -14.05 8.57 -0.53
C ASP A 10 -13.67 9.11 0.86
N VAL A 11 -12.64 8.54 1.48
CA VAL A 11 -12.12 9.03 2.77
C VAL A 11 -11.50 10.43 2.62
N ALA A 12 -10.77 10.68 1.54
CA ALA A 12 -10.15 11.97 1.28
C ALA A 12 -11.18 13.09 1.02
N GLU A 13 -12.30 12.79 0.37
CA GLU A 13 -13.40 13.74 0.18
C GLU A 13 -14.03 14.17 1.52
N VAL A 14 -14.18 13.24 2.47
CA VAL A 14 -14.60 13.57 3.84
C VAL A 14 -13.56 14.44 4.53
N ALA A 15 -12.28 14.09 4.43
CA ALA A 15 -11.19 14.88 5.02
C ALA A 15 -11.12 16.30 4.45
N LYS A 16 -11.33 16.47 3.14
CA LYS A 16 -11.41 17.77 2.46
C LYS A 16 -12.53 18.64 3.01
N LYS A 17 -13.73 18.08 3.22
CA LYS A 17 -14.84 18.82 3.87
C LYS A 17 -14.47 19.30 5.26
N VAL A 18 -13.89 18.41 6.08
CA VAL A 18 -13.41 18.76 7.43
C VAL A 18 -12.31 19.83 7.39
N ALA A 19 -11.38 19.74 6.43
CA ALA A 19 -10.31 20.71 6.23
C ALA A 19 -10.86 22.12 5.97
N LYS A 20 -11.88 22.22 5.10
CA LYS A 20 -12.54 23.48 4.78
C LYS A 20 -13.32 24.03 5.97
N GLU A 21 -14.18 23.21 6.58
CA GLU A 21 -15.12 23.64 7.62
C GLU A 21 -14.43 24.04 8.93
N LYS A 22 -13.36 23.32 9.31
CA LYS A 22 -12.69 23.53 10.61
C LYS A 22 -11.43 24.38 10.53
N TYR A 23 -10.76 24.39 9.37
CA TYR A 23 -9.43 25.01 9.25
C TYR A 23 -9.36 26.02 8.11
N GLY A 24 -10.44 26.23 7.34
CA GLY A 24 -10.46 27.16 6.22
C GLY A 24 -9.53 26.76 5.07
N LEU A 25 -9.10 25.49 5.01
CA LEU A 25 -8.18 25.00 4.00
C LEU A 25 -8.93 24.52 2.75
N ASP A 26 -8.59 25.08 1.59
CA ASP A 26 -9.04 24.61 0.29
C ASP A 26 -8.11 23.51 -0.21
N VAL A 27 -8.59 22.26 -0.17
CA VAL A 27 -7.83 21.08 -0.62
C VAL A 27 -8.33 20.65 -2.00
N GLU A 28 -7.43 20.64 -2.99
CA GLU A 28 -7.66 19.98 -4.26
C GLU A 28 -7.22 18.51 -4.18
N LEU A 29 -8.08 17.59 -4.62
CA LEU A 29 -7.76 16.17 -4.70
C LEU A 29 -7.42 15.82 -6.14
N VAL A 30 -6.24 15.22 -6.34
CA VAL A 30 -5.78 14.74 -7.64
C VAL A 30 -5.82 13.22 -7.61
N GLY A 31 -6.65 12.63 -8.46
CA GLY A 31 -6.92 11.19 -8.49
C GLY A 31 -5.91 10.42 -9.34
N PHE A 32 -5.40 9.32 -8.79
CA PHE A 32 -4.46 8.41 -9.43
C PHE A 32 -5.08 7.03 -9.61
N SER A 33 -4.70 6.33 -10.68
CA SER A 33 -5.18 4.98 -10.97
C SER A 33 -4.14 4.13 -11.68
N GLY A 34 -4.30 2.80 -11.59
CA GLY A 34 -3.41 1.85 -12.27
C GLY A 34 -1.98 1.92 -11.74
N SER A 35 -1.01 2.04 -12.66
CA SER A 35 0.43 2.06 -12.34
C SER A 35 0.97 3.47 -12.05
N LEU A 36 0.15 4.51 -12.19
CA LEU A 36 0.55 5.87 -11.85
C LEU A 36 0.39 6.09 -10.35
N LEU A 37 1.50 6.39 -9.67
CA LEU A 37 1.53 6.63 -8.24
C LEU A 37 1.93 8.08 -7.95
N PRO A 38 1.41 8.69 -6.87
CA PRO A 38 1.56 10.13 -6.65
C PRO A 38 2.94 10.56 -6.12
N ASN A 39 3.87 9.63 -5.85
CA ASN A 39 5.19 9.96 -5.30
C ASN A 39 6.02 10.84 -6.23
N ASP A 40 6.08 10.52 -7.52
CA ASP A 40 6.87 11.30 -8.47
C ASP A 40 6.39 12.76 -8.55
N ALA A 41 5.08 12.96 -8.76
CA ALA A 41 4.45 14.28 -8.78
C ALA A 41 4.64 15.05 -7.45
N THR A 42 4.61 14.34 -6.31
CA THR A 42 4.88 14.98 -5.00
C THR A 42 6.35 15.39 -4.86
N ASN A 43 7.28 14.54 -5.32
CA ASN A 43 8.71 14.83 -5.25
C ASN A 43 9.11 16.00 -6.17
N HIS A 44 8.44 16.16 -7.31
CA HIS A 44 8.61 17.28 -8.23
C HIS A 44 7.87 18.56 -7.81
N GLY A 45 7.13 18.54 -6.71
CA GLY A 45 6.39 19.71 -6.20
C GLY A 45 5.11 20.02 -6.98
N GLU A 46 4.65 19.12 -7.85
CA GLU A 46 3.34 19.22 -8.52
C GLU A 46 2.19 18.95 -7.55
N LEU A 47 2.46 18.20 -6.48
CA LEU A 47 1.54 17.96 -5.36
C LEU A 47 2.23 18.34 -4.05
N ASP A 48 1.53 19.06 -3.16
CA ASP A 48 2.06 19.39 -1.84
C ASP A 48 2.20 18.15 -0.93
N ALA A 49 1.34 17.14 -1.14
CA ALA A 49 1.30 15.91 -0.37
C ALA A 49 0.52 14.81 -1.12
N ASN A 50 0.76 13.55 -0.72
CA ASN A 50 -0.04 12.41 -1.12
C ASN A 50 -0.43 11.51 0.07
N VAL A 51 -1.49 10.73 -0.10
CA VAL A 51 -1.98 9.77 0.90
C VAL A 51 -2.40 8.46 0.21
N PHE A 52 -1.48 7.49 0.16
CA PHE A 52 -1.78 6.17 -0.41
C PHE A 52 -0.93 5.01 0.15
N GLN A 53 0.18 5.31 0.80
CA GLN A 53 1.24 4.34 1.05
C GLN A 53 1.54 4.18 2.54
N HIS A 54 2.16 3.05 2.89
CA HIS A 54 2.77 2.84 4.20
C HIS A 54 4.28 3.08 4.17
N ARG A 55 4.87 3.30 5.34
CA ARG A 55 6.29 3.65 5.52
C ARG A 55 7.28 2.73 4.79
N PRO A 56 7.14 1.38 4.81
CA PRO A 56 8.08 0.52 4.08
C PRO A 56 8.09 0.77 2.57
N PHE A 57 6.92 1.05 1.99
CA PHE A 57 6.80 1.36 0.55
C PHE A 57 7.48 2.69 0.26
N LEU A 58 7.19 3.73 1.06
CA LEU A 58 7.83 5.04 0.93
C LEU A 58 9.36 4.94 0.99
N GLU A 59 9.88 4.21 1.96
CA GLU A 59 11.33 4.00 2.12
C GLU A 59 11.93 3.30 0.89
N GLN A 60 11.29 2.23 0.41
CA GLN A 60 11.75 1.50 -0.75
C GLN A 60 11.67 2.33 -2.04
N ASP A 61 10.63 3.14 -2.19
CA ASP A 61 10.42 3.99 -3.36
C ASP A 61 11.40 5.18 -3.37
N ASN A 62 11.66 5.77 -2.20
CA ASN A 62 12.73 6.75 -2.01
C ASN A 62 14.10 6.17 -2.39
N GLN A 63 14.41 4.95 -1.95
CA GLN A 63 15.68 4.29 -2.31
C GLN A 63 15.78 3.98 -3.81
N ALA A 64 14.67 3.59 -4.44
CA ALA A 64 14.64 3.21 -5.85
C ALA A 64 14.76 4.42 -6.80
N HIS A 65 14.13 5.55 -6.46
CA HIS A 65 14.01 6.70 -7.35
C HIS A 65 14.77 7.94 -6.87
N GLY A 66 15.41 7.89 -5.71
CA GLY A 66 16.14 9.03 -5.14
C GLY A 66 15.23 10.14 -4.61
N TYR A 67 13.95 9.84 -4.36
CA TYR A 67 13.01 10.80 -3.80
C TYR A 67 13.40 11.19 -2.37
N LYS A 68 13.01 12.41 -1.97
CA LYS A 68 13.26 12.97 -0.63
C LYS A 68 11.98 13.11 0.19
N LEU A 69 10.99 12.27 -0.10
CA LEU A 69 9.69 12.31 0.54
C LEU A 69 9.78 11.80 1.98
N VAL A 70 8.99 12.40 2.88
CA VAL A 70 8.94 12.03 4.29
C VAL A 70 7.51 11.78 4.74
N ALA A 71 7.33 10.85 5.69
CA ALA A 71 6.03 10.62 6.30
C ALA A 71 5.72 11.70 7.35
N VAL A 72 4.66 12.47 7.13
CA VAL A 72 4.24 13.55 8.04
C VAL A 72 3.18 13.12 9.06
N GLY A 73 2.56 11.96 8.86
CA GLY A 73 1.52 11.44 9.75
C GLY A 73 1.04 10.06 9.33
N ASN A 74 0.28 9.40 10.22
CA ASN A 74 -0.42 8.16 9.92
C ASN A 74 -1.90 8.48 9.68
N THR A 75 -2.55 7.72 8.80
CA THR A 75 -3.98 7.88 8.49
C THR A 75 -4.79 6.69 9.00
N PHE A 76 -4.99 5.68 8.16
CA PHE A 76 -5.76 4.46 8.46
C PHE A 76 -4.97 3.23 8.02
N VAL A 77 -5.35 2.07 8.57
CA VAL A 77 -4.77 0.78 8.21
C VAL A 77 -5.85 -0.06 7.56
N PHE A 78 -5.62 -0.46 6.31
CA PHE A 78 -6.40 -1.53 5.67
C PHE A 78 -5.71 -2.88 5.91
N PRO A 79 -6.36 -3.82 6.63
CA PRO A 79 -5.83 -5.17 6.80
C PRO A 79 -5.69 -5.87 5.44
N MET A 80 -4.53 -6.48 5.20
CA MET A 80 -4.32 -7.34 4.03
C MET A 80 -5.04 -8.68 4.26
N ALA A 81 -5.77 -9.14 3.24
CA ALA A 81 -6.52 -10.38 3.28
C ALA A 81 -6.40 -11.16 1.97
N GLY A 82 -6.57 -12.48 2.05
CA GLY A 82 -6.73 -13.35 0.89
C GLY A 82 -8.20 -13.43 0.48
N TYR A 83 -8.47 -13.52 -0.82
CA TYR A 83 -9.82 -13.63 -1.37
C TYR A 83 -9.90 -14.83 -2.32
N SER A 84 -11.05 -15.50 -2.35
CA SER A 84 -11.29 -16.58 -3.30
C SER A 84 -12.72 -16.57 -3.82
N LYS A 85 -12.86 -16.82 -5.11
CA LYS A 85 -14.16 -17.10 -5.75
C LYS A 85 -14.54 -18.58 -5.67
N LYS A 86 -13.60 -19.46 -5.32
CA LYS A 86 -13.74 -20.93 -5.43
C LYS A 86 -13.84 -21.65 -4.08
N ILE A 87 -13.15 -21.13 -3.07
CA ILE A 87 -13.08 -21.72 -1.73
C ILE A 87 -13.55 -20.71 -0.68
N LYS A 88 -14.00 -21.21 0.47
CA LYS A 88 -14.52 -20.40 1.58
C LYS A 88 -13.57 -20.31 2.76
N THR A 89 -12.65 -21.27 2.89
CA THR A 89 -11.69 -21.31 4.00
C THR A 89 -10.30 -21.67 3.49
N VAL A 90 -9.27 -21.25 4.22
CA VAL A 90 -7.86 -21.55 3.92
C VAL A 90 -7.61 -23.07 3.87
N ALA A 91 -8.29 -23.85 4.72
CA ALA A 91 -8.16 -25.31 4.76
C ALA A 91 -8.61 -26.03 3.47
N GLN A 92 -9.31 -25.35 2.56
CA GLN A 92 -9.72 -25.89 1.26
C GLN A 92 -8.67 -25.68 0.16
N ILE A 93 -7.56 -24.99 0.45
CA ILE A 93 -6.43 -24.89 -0.48
C ILE A 93 -5.81 -26.27 -0.66
N LYS A 94 -5.71 -26.72 -1.91
CA LYS A 94 -5.12 -28.01 -2.27
C LYS A 94 -3.66 -27.83 -2.63
N GLU A 95 -2.88 -28.91 -2.48
CA GLU A 95 -1.51 -28.97 -3.00
C GLU A 95 -1.47 -28.62 -4.50
N GLY A 96 -0.45 -27.87 -4.91
CA GLY A 96 -0.33 -27.37 -6.29
C GLY A 96 -1.28 -26.21 -6.64
N ALA A 97 -2.04 -25.65 -5.69
CA ALA A 97 -2.87 -24.47 -5.95
C ALA A 97 -2.03 -23.23 -6.30
N THR A 98 -2.54 -22.43 -7.23
CA THR A 98 -1.94 -21.13 -7.59
C THR A 98 -2.52 -20.02 -6.71
N VAL A 99 -1.63 -19.24 -6.09
CA VAL A 99 -1.99 -18.03 -5.32
C VAL A 99 -1.35 -16.82 -5.99
N ALA A 100 -2.18 -15.86 -6.40
CA ALA A 100 -1.70 -14.57 -6.87
C ALA A 100 -1.34 -13.68 -5.67
N ILE A 101 -0.18 -13.04 -5.72
CA ILE A 101 0.31 -12.10 -4.70
C ILE A 101 0.80 -10.81 -5.37
N PRO A 102 0.92 -9.69 -4.64
CA PRO A 102 1.49 -8.45 -5.17
C PRO A 102 2.91 -8.65 -5.70
N ASN A 103 3.31 -7.82 -6.66
CA ASN A 103 4.64 -7.88 -7.30
C ASN A 103 5.61 -6.78 -6.81
N ASP A 104 5.14 -5.75 -6.11
CA ASP A 104 6.05 -4.79 -5.48
C ASP A 104 6.71 -5.40 -4.22
N PRO A 105 8.00 -5.10 -3.94
CA PRO A 105 8.76 -5.82 -2.91
C PRO A 105 8.12 -5.85 -1.53
N THR A 106 7.56 -4.72 -1.08
CA THR A 106 7.06 -4.59 0.28
C THR A 106 5.71 -5.26 0.47
N ASN A 107 4.78 -5.13 -0.48
CA ASN A 107 3.48 -5.82 -0.40
C ASN A 107 3.61 -7.31 -0.74
N LEU A 108 4.54 -7.69 -1.61
CA LEU A 108 4.90 -9.09 -1.83
C LEU A 108 5.35 -9.72 -0.51
N GLY A 109 6.26 -9.05 0.22
CA GLY A 109 6.71 -9.51 1.53
C GLY A 109 5.58 -9.64 2.54
N ARG A 110 4.67 -8.65 2.61
CA ARG A 110 3.47 -8.72 3.47
C ARG A 110 2.57 -9.91 3.12
N ALA A 111 2.37 -10.19 1.84
CA ALA A 111 1.57 -11.33 1.39
C ALA A 111 2.22 -12.66 1.78
N LEU A 112 3.54 -12.81 1.62
CA LEU A 112 4.27 -14.00 2.04
C LEU A 112 4.22 -14.22 3.55
N LEU A 113 4.35 -13.16 4.35
CA LEU A 113 4.18 -13.24 5.79
C LEU A 113 2.76 -13.67 6.20
N LEU A 114 1.73 -13.20 5.47
CA LEU A 114 0.36 -13.64 5.67
C LEU A 114 0.20 -15.14 5.35
N LEU A 115 0.77 -15.61 4.24
CA LEU A 115 0.75 -17.04 3.89
C LEU A 115 1.48 -17.90 4.93
N GLN A 116 2.59 -17.42 5.48
CA GLN A 116 3.30 -18.10 6.58
C GLN A 116 2.45 -18.14 7.85
N LYS A 117 1.78 -17.03 8.21
CA LYS A 117 0.89 -16.95 9.38
C LYS A 117 -0.23 -17.99 9.29
N GLU A 118 -0.77 -18.19 8.08
CA GLU A 118 -1.78 -19.21 7.77
C GLU A 118 -1.20 -20.62 7.56
N LYS A 119 0.11 -20.82 7.81
CA LYS A 119 0.84 -22.09 7.71
C LYS A 119 0.82 -22.74 6.32
N LEU A 120 0.65 -21.93 5.27
CA LEU A 120 0.65 -22.40 3.88
C LEU A 120 2.07 -22.51 3.32
N ILE A 121 3.00 -21.70 3.82
CA ILE A 121 4.42 -21.72 3.46
C ILE A 121 5.28 -21.53 4.70
N THR A 122 6.57 -21.81 4.58
CA THR A 122 7.58 -21.45 5.59
C THR A 122 8.61 -20.56 4.95
N LEU A 123 8.85 -19.37 5.51
CA LEU A 123 9.89 -18.46 5.07
C LEU A 123 11.17 -18.70 5.88
N LYS A 124 12.31 -18.33 5.30
CA LYS A 124 13.57 -18.29 6.04
C LYS A 124 13.48 -17.28 7.19
N GLU A 125 14.04 -17.64 8.33
CA GLU A 125 14.07 -16.77 9.51
C GLU A 125 14.89 -15.48 9.26
N GLY A 126 14.56 -14.44 10.03
CA GLY A 126 15.30 -13.17 10.02
C GLY A 126 15.11 -12.30 8.77
N LYS A 127 14.20 -12.65 7.85
CA LYS A 127 14.05 -11.91 6.58
C LYS A 127 13.04 -10.75 6.60
N GLY A 128 12.19 -10.67 7.62
CA GLY A 128 11.24 -9.57 7.79
C GLY A 128 10.35 -9.31 6.56
N LEU A 129 10.19 -8.04 6.19
CA LEU A 129 9.33 -7.57 5.09
C LEU A 129 9.91 -7.76 3.68
N LEU A 130 11.17 -8.21 3.55
CA LEU A 130 11.81 -8.45 2.25
C LEU A 130 12.28 -9.91 2.13
N PRO A 131 11.37 -10.89 2.26
CA PRO A 131 11.72 -12.31 2.32
C PRO A 131 12.29 -12.87 1.01
N THR A 132 12.11 -12.18 -0.12
CA THR A 132 12.55 -12.63 -1.45
C THR A 132 13.90 -12.08 -1.90
N ARG A 133 14.47 -11.08 -1.22
CA ARG A 133 15.74 -10.46 -1.66
C ARG A 133 16.97 -11.27 -1.23
N TRP A 134 17.25 -12.42 -1.85
CA TRP A 134 18.52 -13.16 -1.73
C TRP A 134 18.78 -14.09 -2.94
N ILE A 135 19.41 -13.53 -4.00
CA ILE A 135 20.71 -14.03 -4.47
C ILE A 135 21.78 -13.16 -3.80
#